data_AF-A0A2G8KMH9-F1
#
_entry.id   AF-A0A2G8KMH9-F1
#
_cell.length_a   1.000
_cell.length_b   1.000
_cell.length_c   1.000
_cell.angle_alpha   90.00
_cell.angle_beta   90.00
_cell.angle_gamma   90.00
#
_symmetry.space_group_name_H-M   'P 1'
#
loop_
_entity.id
_entity.type
_entity.pdbx_description
1 polymer ?
#
loop_
_entity_poly.entity_id
_entity_poly.type
_entity_poly.pdbx_seq_one_letter_code
_entity_poly.pdbx_strand_id
1 'polypeptide(L)'
;MKERGRRGKKRRRRGRQKEDGIKSDGGDEKVWGGDEKHRLEDLLERDHIPGIIVKILEQMSPASMSAQIRCFADYLVQEFSTSAGGEHINKCVEKLNDMVWKLNIVTLDKLVLCLALRSHEGNEAQVCFFIIQLLILKPNEFRSRVIDFVKDNSPEHWKQSDWHTQHMAYHKNYPENFFFEGLCEKAGTTFSNPPQYYPVYFSNVCLRFLPVFDILIHRFLELPPVSKSLETLLEHLGSLFKFHDRPVTYLYNTLHFFEKKLRDRPHLKKKLVGTIIGAQKTVKPIGWCLSVPYLEYLNRHGEDANWEPNQAYYVGVIGRLVDNIL
;
A
#
# COMPACT_ATOMS: atom_id res chain seq x y z
N MET A 1 53.64 14.83 73.82
CA MET A 1 55.02 14.91 73.30
C MET A 1 54.94 15.40 71.85
N LYS A 2 55.62 16.49 71.53
CA LYS A 2 55.54 17.29 70.29
C LYS A 2 56.41 16.69 69.17
N GLU A 3 55.99 16.83 67.90
CA GLU A 3 56.84 17.18 66.73
C GLU A 3 55.97 17.37 65.47
N ARG A 4 55.49 18.59 65.17
CA ARG A 4 55.93 19.58 64.13
C ARG A 4 56.80 19.13 62.93
N GLY A 5 56.31 19.48 61.73
CA GLY A 5 57.06 19.98 60.56
C GLY A 5 56.71 19.27 59.24
N ARG A 6 56.55 19.86 58.05
CA ARG A 6 56.71 21.21 57.49
C ARG A 6 56.02 21.26 56.10
N ARG A 7 55.77 22.48 55.61
CA ARG A 7 55.09 22.90 54.37
C ARG A 7 55.83 22.55 53.07
N GLY A 8 55.07 22.43 51.96
CA GLY A 8 55.53 22.53 50.56
C GLY A 8 54.45 23.09 49.63
N LYS A 9 54.82 23.99 48.70
CA LYS A 9 53.98 24.98 48.00
C LYS A 9 53.78 24.64 46.51
N LYS A 10 52.60 25.02 45.96
CA LYS A 10 52.28 25.51 44.59
C LYS A 10 52.79 24.75 43.35
N ARG A 11 51.86 24.44 42.43
CA ARG A 11 51.92 24.94 41.03
C ARG A 11 50.57 24.84 40.28
N ARG A 12 50.07 26.01 39.84
CA ARG A 12 49.03 26.18 38.82
C ARG A 12 49.62 25.82 37.44
N ARG A 13 48.85 25.15 36.58
CA ARG A 13 48.97 25.29 35.12
C ARG A 13 47.57 25.33 34.49
N ARG A 14 47.28 26.46 33.85
CA ARG A 14 46.22 26.65 32.86
C ARG A 14 46.69 25.99 31.56
N GLY A 15 45.79 25.28 30.88
CA GLY A 15 45.93 24.85 29.49
C GLY A 15 44.57 24.97 28.82
N ARG A 16 44.51 25.81 27.79
CA ARG A 16 43.36 26.15 26.94
C ARG A 16 43.65 25.53 25.57
N GLN A 17 42.62 25.07 24.86
CA GLN A 17 42.50 24.66 23.43
C GLN A 17 41.71 23.34 23.36
N LYS A 18 40.79 23.10 22.43
CA LYS A 18 40.22 23.87 21.33
C LYS A 18 38.90 23.18 20.96
N GLU A 19 37.90 23.98 20.60
CA GLU A 19 36.65 23.54 19.97
C GLU A 19 36.93 23.10 18.53
N ASP A 20 36.37 21.96 18.15
CA ASP A 20 35.94 21.53 16.81
C ASP A 20 34.89 20.43 17.11
N GLY A 21 33.61 20.49 16.78
CA GLY A 21 32.99 21.07 15.60
C GLY A 21 32.32 19.96 14.77
N ILE A 22 31.42 19.16 15.36
CA ILE A 22 30.51 18.28 14.60
C ILE A 22 29.08 18.59 15.07
N LYS A 23 28.40 19.43 14.29
CA LYS A 23 26.95 19.63 14.38
C LYS A 23 26.27 18.38 13.82
N SER A 24 25.65 17.58 14.68
CA SER A 24 24.56 16.70 14.25
C SER A 24 23.32 17.57 14.11
N ASP A 25 22.83 17.70 12.90
CA ASP A 25 21.61 18.43 12.55
C ASP A 25 20.41 17.66 13.13
N GLY A 26 20.07 18.00 14.38
CA GLY A 26 18.84 17.54 15.02
C GLY A 26 17.69 18.34 14.46
N GLY A 27 17.06 17.82 13.41
CA GLY A 27 15.77 18.31 12.96
C GLY A 27 14.75 18.09 14.07
N ASP A 28 14.21 19.18 14.61
CA ASP A 28 13.07 19.17 15.52
C ASP A 28 11.89 18.44 14.84
N GLU A 29 11.70 17.16 15.20
CA GLU A 29 10.39 16.52 15.07
C GLU A 29 9.45 17.21 16.06
N LYS A 30 8.76 18.24 15.57
CA LYS A 30 7.56 18.73 16.25
C LYS A 30 6.54 17.60 16.26
N VAL A 31 6.44 16.96 17.42
CA VAL A 31 5.33 16.08 17.78
C VAL A 31 4.05 16.93 17.73
N TRP A 32 3.14 16.55 16.83
CA TRP A 32 1.86 17.20 16.61
C TRP A 32 1.01 17.08 17.89
N GLY A 33 0.69 18.22 18.51
CA GLY A 33 -0.06 18.29 19.76
C GLY A 33 -1.57 18.24 19.54
N GLY A 34 -2.33 17.82 20.56
CA GLY A 34 -3.79 17.59 20.51
C GLY A 34 -4.68 18.75 20.04
N ASP A 35 -4.14 19.97 19.89
CA ASP A 35 -4.85 21.12 19.31
C ASP A 35 -4.97 21.07 17.77
N GLU A 36 -4.09 20.32 17.07
CA GLU A 36 -4.16 20.14 15.61
C GLU A 36 -5.21 19.10 15.20
N LYS A 37 -5.54 18.19 16.11
CA LYS A 37 -6.61 17.19 15.96
C LYS A 37 -7.97 17.87 15.73
N HIS A 38 -8.26 18.90 16.54
CA HIS A 38 -9.48 19.69 16.42
C HIS A 38 -9.54 20.49 15.10
N ARG A 39 -8.37 20.89 14.54
CA ARG A 39 -8.29 21.69 13.31
C ARG A 39 -8.54 20.89 12.02
N LEU A 40 -8.11 19.64 11.95
CA LEU A 40 -8.38 18.76 10.79
C LEU A 40 -9.85 18.32 10.76
N GLU A 41 -10.45 18.07 11.92
CA GLU A 41 -11.88 17.82 12.04
C GLU A 41 -12.70 19.05 11.62
N ASP A 42 -12.34 20.24 12.12
CA ASP A 42 -12.97 21.51 11.72
C ASP A 42 -12.86 21.81 10.22
N LEU A 43 -11.75 21.43 9.58
CA LEU A 43 -11.51 21.65 8.14
C LEU A 43 -12.37 20.77 7.24
N LEU A 44 -12.72 19.58 7.72
CA LEU A 44 -13.58 18.65 6.99
C LEU A 44 -15.06 18.80 7.38
N GLU A 45 -15.37 19.59 8.42
CA GLU A 45 -16.73 19.95 8.82
C GLU A 45 -17.18 21.32 8.31
N ARG A 46 -16.24 22.24 8.04
CA ARG A 46 -16.54 23.48 7.31
C ARG A 46 -16.76 23.14 5.84
N ASP A 47 -17.95 23.46 5.32
CA ASP A 47 -18.26 23.37 3.88
C ASP A 47 -17.31 24.18 2.99
N HIS A 48 -16.52 25.07 3.59
CA HIS A 48 -15.53 25.90 2.91
C HIS A 48 -14.11 25.55 3.34
N ILE A 49 -13.29 25.11 2.38
CA ILE A 49 -11.86 24.88 2.57
C ILE A 49 -11.11 26.20 2.34
N PRO A 50 -10.36 26.72 3.35
CA PRO A 50 -9.58 27.94 3.20
C PRO A 50 -8.53 27.84 2.10
N GLY A 51 -8.50 28.81 1.19
CA GLY A 51 -7.52 28.87 0.10
C GLY A 51 -6.04 28.91 0.52
N ILE A 52 -5.75 29.24 1.78
CA ILE A 52 -4.39 29.17 2.33
C ILE A 52 -3.85 27.73 2.35
N ILE A 53 -4.73 26.73 2.48
CA ILE A 53 -4.32 25.31 2.53
C ILE A 53 -3.77 24.86 1.19
N VAL A 54 -4.42 25.28 0.10
CA VAL A 54 -3.93 25.04 -1.26
C VAL A 54 -2.53 25.59 -1.41
N LYS A 55 -2.29 26.84 -0.99
CA LYS A 55 -0.97 27.47 -1.06
C LYS A 55 0.09 26.74 -0.22
N ILE A 56 -0.28 26.25 0.97
CA ILE A 56 0.63 25.46 1.81
C ILE A 56 1.02 24.18 1.08
N LEU A 57 0.05 23.44 0.53
CA LEU A 57 0.29 22.19 -0.18
C LEU A 57 1.09 22.39 -1.47
N GLU A 58 0.84 23.47 -2.23
CA GLU A 58 1.61 23.85 -3.43
C GLU A 58 3.10 24.10 -3.12
N GLN A 59 3.41 24.64 -1.94
CA GLN A 59 4.78 24.96 -1.53
C GLN A 59 5.53 23.75 -0.96
N MET A 60 4.83 22.65 -0.67
CA MET A 60 5.47 21.47 -0.11
C MET A 60 6.24 20.68 -1.18
N SER A 61 7.48 20.34 -0.85
CA SER A 61 8.24 19.40 -1.68
C SER A 61 7.59 18.00 -1.66
N PRO A 62 7.82 17.16 -2.70
CA PRO A 62 7.36 15.78 -2.69
C PRO A 62 7.83 14.97 -1.48
N ALA A 63 9.07 15.21 -1.01
CA ALA A 63 9.62 14.56 0.18
C ALA A 63 8.87 14.97 1.46
N SER A 64 8.57 16.26 1.60
CA SER A 64 7.77 16.80 2.71
C SER A 64 6.35 16.24 2.66
N MET A 65 5.74 16.14 1.48
CA MET A 65 4.42 15.55 1.30
C MET A 65 4.40 14.08 1.72
N SER A 66 5.40 13.29 1.31
CA SER A 66 5.53 11.90 1.77
C SER A 66 5.70 11.79 3.29
N ALA A 67 6.37 12.75 3.95
CA ALA A 67 6.46 12.77 5.41
C ALA A 67 5.10 13.07 6.06
N GLN A 68 4.33 14.01 5.51
CA GLN A 68 2.98 14.30 6.00
C GLN A 68 2.03 13.12 5.80
N ILE A 69 2.09 12.42 4.67
CA ILE A 69 1.25 11.22 4.45
C ILE A 69 1.60 10.11 5.46
N ARG A 70 2.88 9.96 5.83
CA ARG A 70 3.29 9.01 6.88
C ARG A 70 2.72 9.38 8.25
N CYS A 71 2.88 10.65 8.66
CA CYS A 71 2.30 11.15 9.91
C CYS A 71 0.77 11.04 9.92
N PHE A 72 0.14 11.32 8.77
CA PHE A 72 -1.30 11.18 8.58
C PHE A 72 -1.75 9.72 8.72
N ALA A 73 -1.00 8.75 8.20
CA ALA A 73 -1.30 7.34 8.39
C ALA A 73 -1.30 6.94 9.88
N ASP A 74 -0.31 7.41 10.66
CA ASP A 74 -0.26 7.18 12.12
C ASP A 74 -1.47 7.82 12.83
N TYR A 75 -1.81 9.06 12.45
CA TYR A 75 -2.99 9.76 12.95
C TYR A 75 -4.28 9.00 12.67
N LEU A 76 -4.46 8.47 11.46
CA LEU A 76 -5.67 7.71 11.10
C LEU A 76 -5.84 6.46 11.96
N VAL A 77 -4.75 5.73 12.22
CA VAL A 77 -4.81 4.54 13.08
C VAL A 77 -5.20 4.92 14.50
N GLN A 78 -4.62 6.00 15.03
CA GLN A 78 -4.98 6.52 16.35
C GLN A 78 -6.47 6.93 16.38
N GLU A 79 -6.93 7.67 15.37
CA GLU A 79 -8.30 8.18 15.30
C GLU A 79 -9.33 7.05 15.30
N PHE A 80 -9.15 6.07 14.41
CA PHE A 80 -10.04 4.92 14.32
C PHE A 80 -9.96 4.01 15.56
N SER A 81 -8.81 3.96 16.24
CA SER A 81 -8.67 3.19 17.48
C SER A 81 -9.40 3.82 18.66
N THR A 82 -9.54 5.15 18.68
CA THR A 82 -10.22 5.89 19.74
C THR A 82 -11.69 6.23 19.45
N SER A 83 -12.16 5.98 18.22
CA SER A 83 -13.49 6.35 17.77
C SER A 83 -14.59 5.52 18.46
N ALA A 84 -15.54 6.20 19.11
CA ALA A 84 -16.54 5.60 20.00
C ALA A 84 -17.74 4.92 19.29
N GLY A 85 -17.76 4.81 17.95
CA GLY A 85 -18.88 4.18 17.25
C GLY A 85 -18.79 4.14 15.72
N GLY A 86 -19.75 3.44 15.09
CA GLY A 86 -19.77 3.16 13.65
C GLY A 86 -20.13 4.35 12.76
N GLU A 87 -20.94 5.30 13.23
CA GLU A 87 -21.32 6.49 12.45
C GLU A 87 -20.12 7.42 12.20
N HIS A 88 -19.32 7.67 13.25
CA HIS A 88 -18.09 8.45 13.14
C HIS A 88 -17.09 7.81 12.17
N ILE A 89 -16.89 6.49 12.27
CA ILE A 89 -16.06 5.71 11.34
C ILE A 89 -16.53 5.88 9.89
N ASN A 90 -17.85 5.84 9.65
CA ASN A 90 -18.38 6.01 8.30
C ASN A 90 -18.08 7.41 7.73
N LYS A 91 -18.24 8.45 8.54
CA LYS A 91 -17.90 9.85 8.18
C LYS A 91 -16.41 10.01 7.90
N CYS A 92 -15.53 9.40 8.72
CA CYS A 92 -14.08 9.40 8.48
C CYS A 92 -13.74 8.74 7.16
N VAL A 93 -14.35 7.59 6.84
CA VAL A 93 -14.12 6.91 5.57
C VAL A 93 -14.58 7.75 4.39
N GLU A 94 -15.76 8.39 4.45
CA GLU A 94 -16.24 9.30 3.41
C GLU A 94 -15.26 10.46 3.18
N LYS A 95 -14.81 11.11 4.26
CA LYS A 95 -13.80 12.18 4.19
C LYS A 95 -12.49 11.69 3.58
N LEU A 96 -12.01 10.50 3.96
CA LEU A 96 -10.81 9.90 3.37
C LEU A 96 -10.95 9.63 1.87
N ASN A 97 -12.12 9.15 1.44
CA ASN A 97 -12.39 8.94 0.02
C ASN A 97 -12.44 10.25 -0.75
N ASP A 98 -13.03 11.28 -0.15
CA ASP A 98 -13.04 12.62 -0.73
C ASP A 98 -11.61 13.15 -0.87
N MET A 99 -10.73 12.96 0.12
CA MET A 99 -9.32 13.36 0.03
C MET A 99 -8.59 12.69 -1.15
N VAL A 100 -8.90 11.43 -1.46
CA VAL A 100 -8.26 10.68 -2.54
C VAL A 100 -8.87 11.02 -3.91
N TRP A 101 -10.18 10.89 -4.04
CA TRP A 101 -10.86 10.91 -5.34
C TRP A 101 -11.43 12.27 -5.73
N LYS A 102 -11.90 13.06 -4.76
CA LYS A 102 -12.53 14.37 -5.03
C LYS A 102 -11.54 15.52 -4.91
N LEU A 103 -10.76 15.57 -3.84
CA LEU A 103 -9.81 16.67 -3.56
C LEU A 103 -8.43 16.42 -4.17
N ASN A 104 -8.12 15.18 -4.52
CA ASN A 104 -6.85 14.75 -5.10
C ASN A 104 -5.63 15.14 -4.23
N ILE A 105 -5.79 15.11 -2.91
CA ILE A 105 -4.73 15.43 -1.92
C ILE A 105 -3.66 14.32 -1.88
N VAL A 106 -4.09 13.06 -1.96
CA VAL A 106 -3.18 11.91 -1.93
C VAL A 106 -3.72 10.83 -2.85
N THR A 107 -2.83 10.15 -3.58
CA THR A 107 -3.24 9.03 -4.43
C THR A 107 -3.44 7.77 -3.60
N LEU A 108 -4.38 6.90 -4.00
CA LEU A 108 -4.72 5.68 -3.27
C LEU A 108 -3.48 4.81 -2.99
N ASP A 109 -2.65 4.58 -4.01
CA ASP A 109 -1.43 3.77 -3.93
C ASP A 109 -0.45 4.30 -2.89
N LYS A 110 -0.25 5.62 -2.80
CA LYS A 110 0.65 6.23 -1.82
C LYS A 110 0.10 6.13 -0.40
N LEU A 111 -1.19 6.40 -0.19
CA LEU A 111 -1.82 6.33 1.13
C LEU A 111 -1.80 4.91 1.67
N VAL A 112 -2.23 3.95 0.85
CA VAL A 112 -2.27 2.53 1.23
C VAL A 112 -0.87 1.97 1.47
N LEU A 113 0.12 2.34 0.66
CA LEU A 113 1.51 1.97 0.89
C LEU A 113 2.02 2.50 2.23
N CYS A 114 1.73 3.76 2.57
CA CYS A 114 2.15 4.35 3.85
C CYS A 114 1.53 3.62 5.04
N LEU A 115 0.24 3.26 4.96
CA LEU A 115 -0.47 2.46 5.97
C LEU A 115 0.15 1.06 6.09
N ALA A 116 0.41 0.37 4.97
CA ALA A 116 0.96 -0.98 4.97
C ALA A 116 2.36 -1.09 5.60
N LEU A 117 3.16 -0.04 5.46
CA LEU A 117 4.53 0.06 5.97
C LEU A 117 4.61 0.60 7.41
N ARG A 118 3.48 0.78 8.10
CA ARG A 118 3.48 1.15 9.52
C ARG A 118 3.92 -0.01 10.40
N SER A 119 4.56 0.32 11.52
CA SER A 119 5.05 -0.61 12.54
C SER A 119 4.08 -0.78 13.72
N HIS A 120 2.78 -0.64 13.48
CA HIS A 120 1.78 -0.87 14.52
C HIS A 120 1.77 -2.35 14.95
N GLU A 121 1.45 -2.58 16.23
CA GLU A 121 1.35 -3.92 16.82
C GLU A 121 -0.05 -4.17 17.40
N GLY A 122 -0.40 -5.45 17.59
CA GLY A 122 -1.63 -5.85 18.26
C GLY A 122 -2.90 -5.32 17.58
N ASN A 123 -3.74 -4.61 18.35
CA ASN A 123 -5.03 -4.10 17.88
C ASN A 123 -4.87 -2.93 16.90
N GLU A 124 -3.86 -2.07 17.08
CA GLU A 124 -3.60 -0.96 16.16
C GLU A 124 -3.26 -1.46 14.74
N ALA A 125 -2.52 -2.56 14.65
CA ALA A 125 -2.25 -3.20 13.37
C ALA A 125 -3.55 -3.63 12.69
N GLN A 126 -4.48 -4.27 13.43
CA GLN A 126 -5.78 -4.69 12.89
C GLN A 126 -6.61 -3.49 12.42
N VAL A 127 -6.63 -2.40 13.20
CA VAL A 127 -7.29 -1.14 12.80
C VAL A 127 -6.68 -0.59 11.52
N CYS A 128 -5.35 -0.59 11.39
CA CYS A 128 -4.66 -0.16 10.18
C CYS A 128 -5.09 -0.97 8.94
N PHE A 129 -5.15 -2.30 9.02
CA PHE A 129 -5.62 -3.15 7.91
C PHE A 129 -7.12 -2.99 7.64
N PHE A 130 -7.91 -2.70 8.67
CA PHE A 130 -9.32 -2.37 8.51
C PHE A 130 -9.50 -1.06 7.74
N ILE A 131 -8.73 -0.02 8.04
CA ILE A 131 -8.72 1.25 7.27
C ILE A 131 -8.35 0.97 5.81
N ILE A 132 -7.29 0.19 5.55
CA ILE A 132 -6.89 -0.20 4.20
C ILE A 132 -8.04 -0.89 3.47
N GLN A 133 -8.69 -1.86 4.12
CA GLN A 133 -9.84 -2.57 3.55
C GLN A 133 -10.99 -1.61 3.23
N LEU A 134 -11.29 -0.66 4.12
CA LEU A 134 -12.34 0.34 3.92
C LEU A 134 -12.02 1.26 2.73
N LEU A 135 -10.80 1.76 2.60
CA LEU A 135 -10.38 2.62 1.48
C LEU A 135 -10.51 1.92 0.13
N ILE A 136 -10.27 0.62 0.09
CA ILE A 136 -10.28 -0.18 -1.14
C ILE A 136 -11.69 -0.71 -1.48
N LEU A 137 -12.42 -1.17 -0.46
CA LEU A 137 -13.64 -1.97 -0.64
C LEU A 137 -14.94 -1.22 -0.33
N LYS A 138 -14.91 -0.11 0.42
CA LYS A 138 -16.15 0.65 0.67
C LYS A 138 -16.56 1.48 -0.56
N PRO A 139 -15.69 2.30 -1.16
CA PRO A 139 -16.01 3.07 -2.36
C PRO A 139 -15.93 2.19 -3.59
N ASN A 140 -16.75 2.45 -4.61
CA ASN A 140 -16.70 1.68 -5.86
C ASN A 140 -15.57 2.17 -6.79
N GLU A 141 -15.01 3.35 -6.53
CA GLU A 141 -14.12 4.12 -7.41
C GLU A 141 -12.93 3.30 -7.86
N PHE A 142 -12.21 2.65 -6.94
CA PHE A 142 -11.07 1.82 -7.31
C PHE A 142 -11.49 0.48 -7.93
N ARG A 143 -12.56 -0.15 -7.44
CA ARG A 143 -13.04 -1.42 -7.99
C ARG A 143 -13.51 -1.28 -9.43
N SER A 144 -14.28 -0.25 -9.75
CA SER A 144 -14.74 0.04 -11.11
C SER A 144 -13.56 0.30 -12.05
N ARG A 145 -12.57 1.10 -11.61
CA ARG A 145 -11.32 1.31 -12.36
C ARG A 145 -10.59 0.00 -12.66
N VAL A 146 -10.46 -0.89 -11.67
CA VAL A 146 -9.81 -2.21 -11.86
C VAL A 146 -10.61 -3.10 -12.80
N ILE A 147 -11.92 -3.20 -12.61
CA ILE A 147 -12.81 -4.04 -13.43
C ILE A 147 -12.73 -3.62 -14.90
N ASP A 148 -12.92 -2.32 -15.17
CA ASP A 148 -12.93 -1.79 -16.54
C ASP A 148 -11.53 -1.88 -17.18
N PHE A 149 -10.48 -1.53 -16.44
CA PHE A 149 -9.11 -1.65 -16.95
C PHE A 149 -8.77 -3.09 -17.32
N VAL A 150 -9.09 -4.06 -16.46
CA VAL A 150 -8.78 -5.48 -16.69
C VAL A 150 -9.59 -6.08 -17.83
N LYS A 151 -10.85 -5.65 -17.97
CA LYS A 151 -11.75 -6.08 -19.03
C LYS A 151 -11.27 -5.60 -20.40
N ASP A 152 -10.91 -4.33 -20.50
CA ASP A 152 -10.72 -3.68 -21.81
C ASP A 152 -9.25 -3.68 -22.28
N ASN A 153 -8.27 -4.00 -21.41
CA ASN A 153 -6.85 -3.94 -21.75
C ASN A 153 -6.15 -5.30 -21.64
N SER A 154 -5.04 -5.48 -22.38
CA SER A 154 -4.16 -6.64 -22.31
C SER A 154 -2.79 -6.24 -21.76
N PRO A 155 -2.11 -7.09 -20.95
CA PRO A 155 -0.74 -6.85 -20.52
C PRO A 155 0.28 -6.99 -21.66
N GLU A 156 -0.07 -7.67 -22.75
CA GLU A 156 0.83 -7.90 -23.89
C GLU A 156 0.85 -6.69 -24.84
N HIS A 157 1.16 -5.50 -24.30
CA HIS A 157 1.12 -4.24 -25.04
C HIS A 157 2.01 -4.24 -26.29
N TRP A 158 3.08 -5.03 -26.29
CA TRP A 158 3.98 -5.20 -27.44
C TRP A 158 3.34 -5.94 -28.63
N LYS A 159 2.21 -6.62 -28.44
CA LYS A 159 1.41 -7.25 -29.50
C LYS A 159 0.27 -6.35 -30.00
N GLN A 160 0.08 -5.19 -29.38
CA GLN A 160 -1.03 -4.29 -29.69
C GLN A 160 -0.54 -3.10 -30.50
N SER A 161 -1.27 -2.76 -31.56
CA SER A 161 -1.02 -1.55 -32.35
C SER A 161 -1.68 -0.30 -31.78
N ASP A 162 -2.65 -0.46 -30.88
CA ASP A 162 -3.57 0.58 -30.41
C ASP A 162 -3.52 0.79 -28.88
N TRP A 163 -2.47 0.29 -28.21
CA TRP A 163 -2.31 0.42 -26.74
C TRP A 163 -2.52 1.86 -26.24
N HIS A 164 -1.88 2.84 -26.88
CA HIS A 164 -1.99 4.23 -26.44
C HIS A 164 -3.43 4.74 -26.51
N THR A 165 -4.18 4.38 -27.56
CA THR A 165 -5.59 4.75 -27.71
C THR A 165 -6.45 4.11 -26.60
N GLN A 166 -6.24 2.83 -26.30
CA GLN A 166 -6.95 2.12 -25.22
C GLN A 166 -6.62 2.72 -23.85
N HIS A 167 -5.34 3.02 -23.61
CA HIS A 167 -4.87 3.64 -22.38
C HIS A 167 -5.41 5.06 -22.19
N MET A 168 -5.49 5.86 -23.26
CA MET A 168 -6.12 7.18 -23.22
C MET A 168 -7.64 7.10 -23.04
N ALA A 169 -8.31 6.07 -23.57
CA ALA A 169 -9.73 5.83 -23.30
C ALA A 169 -9.98 5.56 -21.81
N TYR A 170 -9.09 4.80 -21.15
CA TYR A 170 -9.13 4.62 -19.69
C TYR A 170 -8.99 5.97 -18.96
N HIS A 171 -7.99 6.78 -19.29
CA HIS A 171 -7.76 8.09 -18.63
C HIS A 171 -8.87 9.10 -18.90
N LYS A 172 -9.55 9.00 -20.04
CA LYS A 172 -10.74 9.81 -20.34
C LYS A 172 -11.91 9.47 -19.41
N ASN A 173 -12.11 8.18 -19.11
CA ASN A 173 -13.17 7.72 -18.20
C ASN A 173 -12.79 7.90 -16.73
N TYR A 174 -11.49 7.80 -16.43
CA TYR A 174 -10.94 7.78 -15.09
C TYR A 174 -9.75 8.74 -14.96
N PRO A 175 -9.97 10.06 -15.09
CA PRO A 175 -8.90 11.04 -15.00
C PRO A 175 -8.14 10.91 -13.67
N GLU A 176 -6.84 11.19 -13.74
CA GLU A 176 -5.94 11.18 -12.60
C GLU A 176 -5.31 12.56 -12.45
N ASN A 177 -5.65 13.20 -11.34
CA ASN A 177 -5.24 14.54 -10.98
C ASN A 177 -4.10 14.47 -9.96
N PHE A 178 -2.97 15.14 -10.24
CA PHE A 178 -1.76 15.06 -9.40
C PHE A 178 -1.37 16.38 -8.73
N PHE A 179 -2.10 17.45 -9.00
CA PHE A 179 -1.79 18.79 -8.50
C PHE A 179 -2.92 19.34 -7.62
N PHE A 180 -3.67 18.50 -6.91
CA PHE A 180 -4.74 18.95 -5.99
C PHE A 180 -5.89 19.70 -6.68
N GLU A 181 -6.18 19.38 -7.94
CA GLU A 181 -7.18 20.08 -8.78
C GLU A 181 -8.54 20.21 -8.10
N GLY A 182 -9.09 19.13 -7.57
CA GLY A 182 -10.39 19.19 -6.91
C GLY A 182 -10.36 19.91 -5.55
N LEU A 183 -9.21 19.99 -4.88
CA LEU A 183 -9.04 20.86 -3.71
C LEU A 183 -9.11 22.33 -4.11
N CYS A 184 -8.40 22.71 -5.18
CA CYS A 184 -8.42 24.07 -5.71
C CYS A 184 -9.82 24.49 -6.14
N GLU A 185 -10.53 23.62 -6.87
CA GLU A 185 -11.91 23.84 -7.29
C GLU A 185 -12.82 24.06 -6.07
N LYS A 186 -12.75 23.19 -5.06
CA LYS A 186 -13.58 23.30 -3.84
C LYS A 186 -13.24 24.53 -2.99
N ALA A 187 -11.98 24.95 -2.98
CA ALA A 187 -11.54 26.16 -2.28
C ALA A 187 -11.86 27.45 -3.03
N GLY A 188 -12.32 27.37 -4.29
CA GLY A 188 -12.53 28.54 -5.15
C GLY A 188 -11.24 29.30 -5.46
N THR A 189 -10.09 28.59 -5.45
CA THR A 189 -8.77 29.19 -5.66
C THR A 189 -8.18 28.79 -7.00
N THR A 190 -7.39 29.69 -7.59
CA THR A 190 -6.58 29.39 -8.76
C THR A 190 -5.18 28.95 -8.34
N PHE A 191 -4.61 28.02 -9.09
CA PHE A 191 -3.22 27.63 -8.95
C PHE A 191 -2.28 28.83 -9.08
N SER A 192 -1.21 28.86 -8.28
CA SER A 192 -0.18 29.89 -8.40
C SER A 192 0.59 29.77 -9.72
N ASN A 193 0.79 28.54 -10.19
CA ASN A 193 1.37 28.21 -11.49
C ASN A 193 0.51 27.14 -12.19
N PRO A 194 0.34 27.17 -13.52
CA PRO A 194 -0.43 26.15 -14.22
C PRO A 194 0.19 24.75 -13.99
N PRO A 195 -0.63 23.73 -13.66
CA PRO A 195 -0.17 22.35 -13.51
C PRO A 195 0.56 21.86 -14.77
N GLN A 196 1.80 21.40 -14.61
CA GLN A 196 2.59 20.85 -15.71
C GLN A 196 2.53 19.32 -15.69
N TYR A 197 1.65 18.76 -16.51
CA TYR A 197 1.57 17.31 -16.71
C TYR A 197 2.67 16.81 -17.63
N TYR A 198 3.33 15.73 -17.22
CA TYR A 198 4.24 14.98 -18.08
C TYR A 198 3.48 13.89 -18.86
N PRO A 199 3.98 13.47 -20.03
CA PRO A 199 3.34 12.41 -20.81
C PRO A 199 3.18 11.10 -20.02
N VAL A 200 1.96 10.56 -20.01
CA VAL A 200 1.63 9.28 -19.35
C VAL A 200 1.32 8.23 -20.42
N TYR A 201 2.28 7.34 -20.70
CA TYR A 201 2.15 6.34 -21.77
C TYR A 201 1.58 4.99 -21.33
N PHE A 202 1.87 4.60 -20.08
CA PHE A 202 1.53 3.26 -19.57
C PHE A 202 0.93 3.30 -18.17
N SER A 203 1.27 4.31 -17.35
CA SER A 203 0.85 4.34 -15.95
C SER A 203 -0.63 4.65 -15.80
N ASN A 204 -1.23 4.03 -14.80
CA ASN A 204 -2.50 4.43 -14.17
C ASN A 204 -2.49 3.92 -12.72
N VAL A 205 -3.46 4.33 -11.92
CA VAL A 205 -3.58 3.97 -10.49
C VAL A 205 -3.69 2.47 -10.29
N CYS A 206 -4.34 1.73 -11.19
CA CYS A 206 -4.44 0.27 -11.11
C CYS A 206 -3.05 -0.39 -11.19
N LEU A 207 -2.25 -0.02 -12.19
CA LEU A 207 -0.90 -0.54 -12.37
C LEU A 207 0.07 -0.08 -11.27
N ARG A 208 -0.03 1.18 -10.81
CA ARG A 208 0.78 1.68 -9.68
C ARG A 208 0.43 0.99 -8.37
N PHE A 209 -0.82 0.55 -8.20
CA PHE A 209 -1.26 -0.16 -7.00
C PHE A 209 -0.79 -1.61 -6.95
N LEU A 210 -0.50 -2.24 -8.09
CA LEU A 210 -0.12 -3.65 -8.14
C LEU A 210 1.10 -4.02 -7.25
N PRO A 211 2.24 -3.30 -7.29
CA PRO A 211 3.34 -3.56 -6.34
C PRO A 211 2.98 -3.25 -4.88
N VAL A 212 2.04 -2.32 -4.63
CA VAL A 212 1.50 -2.07 -3.28
C VAL A 212 0.65 -3.26 -2.84
N PHE A 213 -0.08 -3.88 -3.75
CA PHE A 213 -0.92 -5.03 -3.46
C PHE A 213 -0.09 -6.26 -3.08
N ASP A 214 1.09 -6.45 -3.69
CA ASP A 214 2.05 -7.47 -3.27
C ASP A 214 2.45 -7.30 -1.80
N ILE A 215 2.84 -6.08 -1.43
CA ILE A 215 3.21 -5.73 -0.05
C ILE A 215 2.03 -5.95 0.89
N LEU A 216 0.82 -5.54 0.51
CA LEU A 216 -0.38 -5.75 1.31
C LEU A 216 -0.57 -7.24 1.61
N ILE A 217 -0.58 -8.10 0.59
CA ILE A 217 -0.77 -9.54 0.77
C ILE A 217 0.23 -10.08 1.80
N HIS A 218 1.51 -9.69 1.72
CA HIS A 218 2.53 -10.10 2.69
C HIS A 218 2.20 -9.64 4.12
N ARG A 219 1.80 -8.37 4.28
CA ARG A 219 1.43 -7.83 5.60
C ARG A 219 0.17 -8.49 6.18
N PHE A 220 -0.82 -8.81 5.34
CA PHE A 220 -2.01 -9.57 5.75
C PHE A 220 -1.64 -11.01 6.15
N LEU A 221 -0.71 -11.66 5.44
CA LEU A 221 -0.21 -12.99 5.80
C LEU A 221 0.53 -12.99 7.15
N GLU A 222 1.10 -11.85 7.53
CA GLU A 222 1.82 -11.74 8.79
C GLU A 222 0.91 -11.69 10.02
N LEU A 223 -0.35 -11.31 9.84
CA LEU A 223 -1.31 -11.06 10.91
C LEU A 223 -2.52 -12.01 10.79
N PRO A 224 -2.57 -13.11 11.56
CA PRO A 224 -3.65 -14.09 11.47
C PRO A 224 -5.08 -13.53 11.56
N PRO A 225 -5.40 -12.53 12.41
CA PRO A 225 -6.78 -12.03 12.53
C PRO A 225 -7.38 -11.44 11.25
N VAL A 226 -6.57 -10.95 10.31
CA VAL A 226 -7.05 -10.20 9.12
C VAL A 226 -7.22 -11.07 7.87
N SER A 227 -7.28 -12.38 8.07
CA SER A 227 -7.27 -13.36 6.99
C SER A 227 -8.48 -13.32 6.06
N LYS A 228 -9.68 -13.14 6.62
CA LYS A 228 -10.90 -13.00 5.82
C LYS A 228 -10.85 -11.74 4.96
N SER A 229 -10.30 -10.65 5.49
CA SER A 229 -10.11 -9.40 4.77
C SER A 229 -9.21 -9.60 3.54
N LEU A 230 -8.14 -10.39 3.67
CA LEU A 230 -7.29 -10.74 2.54
C LEU A 230 -8.05 -11.54 1.46
N GLU A 231 -8.86 -12.51 1.86
CA GLU A 231 -9.69 -13.27 0.91
C GLU A 231 -10.64 -12.35 0.14
N THR A 232 -11.31 -11.42 0.82
CA THR A 232 -12.19 -10.43 0.18
C THR A 232 -11.42 -9.49 -0.75
N LEU A 233 -10.21 -9.04 -0.38
CA LEU A 233 -9.38 -8.22 -1.27
C LEU A 233 -8.98 -8.98 -2.54
N LEU A 234 -8.59 -10.25 -2.41
CA LEU A 234 -8.26 -11.13 -3.54
C LEU A 234 -9.46 -11.39 -4.45
N GLU A 235 -10.69 -11.40 -3.93
CA GLU A 235 -11.90 -11.55 -4.74
C GLU A 235 -12.17 -10.33 -5.62
N HIS A 236 -12.00 -9.13 -5.07
CA HIS A 236 -12.36 -7.90 -5.77
C HIS A 236 -11.23 -7.37 -6.66
N LEU A 237 -9.97 -7.56 -6.25
CA LEU A 237 -8.80 -7.00 -6.94
C LEU A 237 -7.90 -8.05 -7.57
N GLY A 238 -8.15 -9.33 -7.33
CA GLY A 238 -7.27 -10.41 -7.79
C GLY A 238 -7.07 -10.48 -9.30
N SER A 239 -8.06 -10.01 -10.07
CA SER A 239 -7.98 -9.93 -11.53
C SER A 239 -6.90 -8.97 -12.02
N LEU A 240 -6.47 -8.01 -11.19
CA LEU A 240 -5.40 -7.07 -11.49
C LEU A 240 -4.04 -7.77 -11.68
N PHE A 241 -3.85 -8.95 -11.07
CA PHE A 241 -2.66 -9.77 -11.28
C PHE A 241 -2.47 -10.16 -12.74
N LYS A 242 -3.49 -10.05 -13.62
CA LYS A 242 -3.35 -10.18 -15.08
C LYS A 242 -2.19 -9.33 -15.62
N PHE A 243 -1.92 -8.17 -15.02
CA PHE A 243 -0.86 -7.23 -15.44
C PHE A 243 0.42 -7.31 -14.61
N HIS A 244 0.53 -8.30 -13.71
CA HIS A 244 1.72 -8.45 -12.91
C HIS A 244 2.88 -8.98 -13.77
N ASP A 245 4.06 -8.37 -13.69
CA ASP A 245 5.20 -8.72 -14.56
C ASP A 245 5.75 -10.13 -14.28
N ARG A 246 5.78 -10.52 -13.00
CA ARG A 246 6.35 -11.80 -12.54
C ARG A 246 5.44 -12.58 -11.56
N PRO A 247 4.23 -12.98 -11.97
CA PRO A 247 3.21 -13.52 -11.04
C PRO A 247 3.64 -14.86 -10.44
N VAL A 248 4.33 -15.70 -11.22
CA VAL A 248 4.86 -17.00 -10.75
C VAL A 248 6.00 -16.82 -9.76
N THR A 249 6.95 -15.91 -10.05
CA THR A 249 8.07 -15.62 -9.15
C THR A 249 7.58 -15.00 -7.84
N TYR A 250 6.64 -14.05 -7.91
CA TYR A 250 6.01 -13.47 -6.73
C TYR A 250 5.33 -14.53 -5.87
N LEU A 251 4.53 -15.42 -6.48
CA LEU A 251 3.85 -16.49 -5.78
C LEU A 251 4.85 -17.48 -5.15
N TYR A 252 5.89 -17.89 -5.88
CA TYR A 252 6.96 -18.74 -5.36
C TYR A 252 7.61 -18.14 -4.11
N ASN A 253 8.07 -16.88 -4.20
CA ASN A 253 8.71 -16.19 -3.09
C ASN A 253 7.76 -16.06 -1.88
N THR A 254 6.50 -15.74 -2.13
CA THR A 254 5.48 -15.57 -1.09
C THR A 254 5.22 -16.90 -0.37
N LEU A 255 4.99 -17.99 -1.11
CA LEU A 255 4.73 -19.31 -0.53
C LEU A 255 5.94 -19.85 0.23
N HIS A 256 7.15 -19.61 -0.29
CA HIS A 256 8.39 -20.04 0.33
C HIS A 256 8.67 -19.26 1.63
N PHE A 257 8.62 -17.93 1.57
CA PHE A 257 8.91 -17.07 2.72
C PHE A 257 7.88 -17.22 3.84
N PHE A 258 6.59 -17.32 3.49
CA PHE A 258 5.50 -17.47 4.46
C PHE A 258 5.09 -18.93 4.72
N GLU A 259 5.94 -19.92 4.45
CA GLU A 259 5.63 -21.35 4.63
C GLU A 259 5.05 -21.64 6.02
N LYS A 260 5.72 -21.16 7.08
CA LYS A 260 5.27 -21.36 8.47
C LYS A 260 3.91 -20.73 8.74
N LYS A 261 3.60 -19.60 8.10
CA LYS A 261 2.31 -18.90 8.28
C LYS A 261 1.19 -19.49 7.43
N LEU A 262 1.53 -20.25 6.38
CA LEU A 262 0.58 -20.82 5.42
C LEU A 262 0.39 -22.33 5.54
N ARG A 263 1.26 -23.04 6.27
CA ARG A 263 1.25 -24.50 6.43
C ARG A 263 -0.12 -25.03 6.81
N ASP A 264 -0.68 -24.51 7.89
CA ASP A 264 -1.97 -24.95 8.46
C ASP A 264 -3.15 -24.14 7.90
N ARG A 265 -2.95 -23.48 6.75
CA ARG A 265 -3.92 -22.58 6.12
C ARG A 265 -4.16 -22.94 4.64
N PRO A 266 -4.54 -24.19 4.35
CA PRO A 266 -4.64 -24.70 2.97
C PRO A 266 -5.61 -23.88 2.10
N HIS A 267 -6.73 -23.40 2.67
CA HIS A 267 -7.70 -22.57 1.96
C HIS A 267 -7.10 -21.24 1.48
N LEU A 268 -6.36 -20.55 2.33
CA LEU A 268 -5.74 -19.28 1.96
C LEU A 268 -4.64 -19.48 0.92
N LYS A 269 -3.82 -20.54 1.09
CA LYS A 269 -2.82 -20.94 0.10
C LYS A 269 -3.46 -21.22 -1.26
N LYS A 270 -4.55 -21.99 -1.27
CA LYS A 270 -5.35 -22.29 -2.46
C LYS A 270 -5.95 -21.03 -3.09
N LYS A 271 -6.48 -20.11 -2.29
CA LYS A 271 -7.01 -18.82 -2.75
C LYS A 271 -5.92 -17.98 -3.43
N LEU A 272 -4.75 -17.84 -2.81
CA LEU A 272 -3.62 -17.08 -3.38
C LEU A 272 -3.19 -17.64 -4.73
N VAL A 273 -2.93 -18.95 -4.79
CA VAL A 273 -2.51 -19.63 -6.03
C VAL A 273 -3.60 -19.51 -7.10
N GLY A 274 -4.85 -19.81 -6.75
CA GLY A 274 -5.99 -19.77 -7.66
C GLY A 274 -6.27 -18.37 -8.20
N THR A 275 -6.20 -17.35 -7.36
CA THR A 275 -6.40 -15.95 -7.77
C THR A 275 -5.27 -15.47 -8.69
N ILE A 276 -4.01 -15.60 -8.27
CA ILE A 276 -2.87 -15.02 -9.01
C ILE A 276 -2.64 -15.75 -10.34
N ILE A 277 -2.65 -17.08 -10.34
CA ILE A 277 -2.49 -17.87 -11.58
C ILE A 277 -3.77 -17.81 -12.42
N GLY A 278 -4.94 -17.81 -11.80
CA GLY A 278 -6.23 -17.70 -12.51
C GLY A 278 -6.37 -16.38 -13.26
N ALA A 279 -5.80 -15.28 -12.76
CA ALA A 279 -5.77 -14.01 -13.47
C ALA A 279 -5.00 -14.06 -14.80
N GLN A 280 -4.11 -15.06 -14.98
CA GLN A 280 -3.32 -15.25 -16.21
C GLN A 280 -4.04 -16.08 -17.29
N LYS A 281 -5.21 -16.66 -16.99
CA LYS A 281 -5.87 -17.66 -17.85
C LYS A 281 -6.21 -17.17 -19.26
N THR A 282 -6.39 -15.85 -19.44
CA THR A 282 -6.74 -15.25 -20.74
C THR A 282 -5.52 -14.77 -21.53
N VAL A 283 -4.34 -14.73 -20.90
CA VAL A 283 -3.10 -14.20 -21.49
C VAL A 283 -2.01 -15.26 -21.64
N LYS A 284 -2.17 -16.44 -21.02
CA LYS A 284 -1.27 -17.58 -21.13
C LYS A 284 -2.02 -18.82 -21.65
N PRO A 285 -1.34 -19.71 -22.39
CA PRO A 285 -1.95 -20.93 -22.92
C PRO A 285 -2.38 -21.89 -21.80
N ILE A 286 -3.29 -22.81 -22.12
CA ILE A 286 -3.70 -23.86 -21.18
C ILE A 286 -2.48 -24.74 -20.82
N GLY A 287 -2.37 -25.12 -19.54
CA GLY A 287 -1.26 -25.95 -19.06
C GLY A 287 0.06 -25.21 -18.85
N TRP A 288 0.12 -23.88 -19.05
CA TRP A 288 1.36 -23.10 -18.93
C TRP A 288 2.02 -23.15 -17.54
N CYS A 289 1.23 -23.36 -16.47
CA CYS A 289 1.71 -23.36 -15.09
C CYS A 289 1.25 -24.62 -14.34
N LEU A 290 0.00 -24.63 -13.86
CA LEU A 290 -0.52 -25.70 -13.00
C LEU A 290 -0.87 -26.97 -13.80
N SER A 291 -0.61 -28.14 -13.21
CA SER A 291 -1.02 -29.45 -13.73
C SER A 291 -2.53 -29.66 -13.64
N VAL A 292 -3.11 -30.46 -14.53
CA VAL A 292 -4.55 -30.77 -14.55
C VAL A 292 -5.09 -31.25 -13.18
N PRO A 293 -4.47 -32.23 -12.48
CA PRO A 293 -4.99 -32.66 -11.17
C PRO A 293 -4.96 -31.55 -10.10
N TYR A 294 -4.01 -30.62 -10.20
CA TYR A 294 -3.94 -29.47 -9.28
C TYR A 294 -5.05 -28.46 -9.58
N LEU A 295 -5.39 -28.23 -10.85
CA LEU A 295 -6.52 -27.37 -11.24
C LEU A 295 -7.85 -27.95 -10.75
N GLU A 296 -8.03 -29.27 -10.85
CA GLU A 296 -9.19 -29.96 -10.26
C GLU A 296 -9.26 -29.76 -8.75
N TYR A 297 -8.13 -29.92 -8.05
CA TYR A 297 -8.03 -29.60 -6.63
C TYR A 297 -8.42 -28.14 -6.34
N LEU A 298 -7.96 -27.16 -7.13
CA LEU A 298 -8.32 -25.75 -6.95
C LEU A 298 -9.83 -25.49 -7.08
N ASN A 299 -10.55 -26.30 -7.84
CA ASN A 299 -12.00 -26.15 -8.04
C ASN A 299 -12.86 -26.86 -6.97
N ARG A 300 -12.26 -27.64 -6.07
CA ARG A 300 -13.01 -28.26 -4.94
C ARG A 300 -13.51 -27.19 -3.96
N HIS A 301 -14.70 -27.35 -3.38
CA HIS A 301 -15.26 -26.44 -2.37
C HIS A 301 -15.53 -27.20 -1.06
N GLY A 302 -15.49 -26.53 0.09
CA GLY A 302 -15.83 -27.13 1.40
C GLY A 302 -14.69 -27.88 2.11
N GLU A 303 -15.06 -28.88 2.93
CA GLU A 303 -14.15 -29.70 3.76
C GLU A 303 -13.18 -30.60 2.96
N ASP A 304 -13.39 -30.74 1.64
CA ASP A 304 -12.50 -31.43 0.67
C ASP A 304 -11.19 -30.68 0.37
N ALA A 305 -10.74 -29.81 1.27
CA ALA A 305 -9.53 -29.01 1.12
C ALA A 305 -8.23 -29.78 1.43
N ASN A 306 -8.34 -30.94 2.06
CA ASN A 306 -7.20 -31.85 2.22
C ASN A 306 -6.99 -32.63 0.93
N TRP A 307 -6.04 -32.16 0.13
CA TRP A 307 -5.57 -32.88 -1.02
C TRP A 307 -4.29 -33.64 -0.69
N GLU A 308 -4.37 -34.95 -0.80
CA GLU A 308 -3.24 -35.87 -0.64
C GLU A 308 -2.93 -36.49 -2.02
N PRO A 309 -2.04 -35.87 -2.81
CA PRO A 309 -1.63 -36.43 -4.09
C PRO A 309 -0.89 -37.75 -3.89
N ASN A 310 -1.17 -38.73 -4.74
CA ASN A 310 -0.44 -39.99 -4.76
C ASN A 310 0.93 -39.86 -5.46
N GLN A 311 1.74 -40.93 -5.41
CA GLN A 311 3.06 -40.94 -6.05
C GLN A 311 3.02 -40.63 -7.56
N ALA A 312 1.99 -41.09 -8.27
CA ALA A 312 1.84 -40.85 -9.71
C ALA A 312 1.72 -39.35 -10.04
N TYR A 313 1.09 -38.57 -9.17
CA TYR A 313 1.04 -37.11 -9.31
C TYR A 313 2.46 -36.50 -9.31
N TYR A 314 3.28 -36.85 -8.31
CA TYR A 314 4.63 -36.30 -8.19
C TYR A 314 5.53 -36.71 -9.36
N VAL A 315 5.44 -37.97 -9.81
CA VAL A 315 6.13 -38.45 -11.01
C VAL A 315 5.73 -37.63 -12.23
N GLY A 316 4.43 -37.36 -12.43
CA GLY A 316 3.95 -36.54 -13.54
C GLY A 316 4.46 -35.09 -13.49
N VAL A 317 4.51 -34.47 -12.31
CA VAL A 317 5.04 -33.10 -12.16
C VAL A 317 6.54 -33.03 -12.45
N ILE A 318 7.32 -33.99 -11.93
CA ILE A 318 8.77 -34.05 -12.19
C ILE A 318 9.02 -34.39 -13.66
N GLY A 319 8.23 -35.27 -14.27
CA GLY A 319 8.31 -35.60 -15.69
C GLY A 319 8.22 -34.36 -16.57
N ARG A 320 7.27 -33.44 -16.29
CA ARG A 320 7.20 -32.15 -16.99
C ARG A 320 8.48 -31.34 -16.93
N LEU A 321 9.24 -31.40 -15.83
CA LEU A 321 10.51 -30.69 -15.73
C LEU A 321 11.59 -31.38 -16.57
N VAL A 322 11.69 -32.71 -16.46
CA VAL A 322 12.68 -33.51 -17.20
C VAL A 322 12.50 -33.35 -18.71
N ASP A 323 11.26 -33.41 -19.19
CA ASP A 323 10.92 -33.29 -20.62
C ASP A 323 11.20 -31.89 -21.21
N ASN A 324 11.44 -30.87 -20.37
CA ASN A 324 11.74 -29.50 -20.82
C ASN A 324 13.20 -29.08 -20.54
N ILE A 325 13.98 -29.89 -19.80
CA ILE A 325 15.42 -29.66 -19.57
C ILE A 325 16.27 -30.42 -20.60
N LEU A 326 15.80 -31.59 -21.03
CA LEU A 326 16.35 -32.37 -22.15
C LEU A 326 15.80 -31.85 -23.48
#